data_AF-S6D4V0-F1
#
_entry.id   AF-S6D4V0-F1
#
_cell.length_a   1.000
_cell.length_b   1.000
_cell.length_c   1.000
_cell.angle_alpha   90.00
_cell.angle_beta   90.00
_cell.angle_gamma   90.00
#
_symmetry.space_group_name_H-M   'P 1'
#
loop_
_entity.id
_entity.type
_entity.pdbx_description
1 polymer ?
#
loop_
_entity_poly.entity_id
_entity_poly.type
_entity_poly.pdbx_seq_one_letter_code
_entity_poly.pdbx_strand_id
1 'polypeptide(L)'
;MSEYQLLTSEIMVPKEWPIKTAKNLITNIAKQAISNHQKGVKISLTVSDVTGLVIDNENGPGYIFKKIEEIHEDTGRIDLLIPVRTDIIMPEPNLLAPTGSHRSEIVSIDVRYDHPISRMLVPKSDRHVVLIAAPIIEEVLEKKGVRGYEMYDYTLRSTYTINNKSYNDVLKQKLSSSSQSGHPSISIERIGTDKWIIVYNDRLSQH
;
A
#
# COMPACT_ATOMS: atom_id res chain seq x y z
N MET A 1 -28.34 2.32 -4.82
CA MET A 1 -27.22 3.24 -4.51
C MET A 1 -26.20 3.12 -5.64
N SER A 2 -25.59 4.22 -6.13
CA SER A 2 -24.55 4.16 -7.18
C SER A 2 -23.36 3.28 -6.74
N GLU A 3 -22.73 2.51 -7.63
CA GLU A 3 -21.53 1.70 -7.34
C GLU A 3 -20.23 2.52 -7.33
N TYR A 4 -20.30 3.75 -7.83
CA TYR A 4 -19.14 4.63 -8.02
C TYR A 4 -19.24 5.91 -7.19
N GLN A 5 -18.11 6.53 -6.92
CA GLN A 5 -17.97 7.82 -6.24
C GLN A 5 -16.97 8.72 -6.98
N LEU A 6 -17.08 10.03 -6.77
CA LEU A 6 -16.15 11.00 -7.32
C LEU A 6 -14.83 10.98 -6.53
N LEU A 7 -13.72 10.76 -7.23
CA LEU A 7 -12.37 11.01 -6.73
C LEU A 7 -12.03 12.50 -6.92
N THR A 8 -12.26 13.00 -8.13
CA THR A 8 -12.19 14.42 -8.51
C THR A 8 -13.45 14.78 -9.32
N SER A 9 -13.54 16.02 -9.83
CA SER A 9 -14.61 16.42 -10.75
C SER A 9 -14.62 15.65 -12.08
N GLU A 10 -13.51 15.00 -12.44
CA GLU A 10 -13.31 14.34 -13.73
C GLU A 10 -13.00 12.83 -13.59
N ILE A 11 -12.87 12.32 -12.37
CA ILE A 11 -12.46 10.93 -12.13
C ILE A 11 -13.47 10.26 -11.21
N MET A 12 -14.10 9.21 -11.72
CA MET A 12 -14.99 8.33 -10.95
C MET A 12 -14.28 7.02 -10.62
N VAL A 13 -14.46 6.54 -9.39
CA VAL A 13 -13.81 5.33 -8.86
C VAL A 13 -14.81 4.45 -8.10
N PRO A 14 -14.51 3.15 -7.90
CA PRO A 14 -15.33 2.28 -7.07
C PRO A 14 -15.54 2.84 -5.67
N LYS A 15 -16.73 2.64 -5.10
CA LYS A 15 -17.07 3.12 -3.74
C LYS A 15 -16.24 2.48 -2.64
N GLU A 16 -15.74 1.28 -2.89
CA GLU A 16 -14.92 0.50 -1.98
C GLU A 16 -13.50 1.04 -1.85
N TRP A 17 -13.05 1.89 -2.78
CA TRP A 17 -11.74 2.52 -2.66
C TRP A 17 -11.70 3.46 -1.44
N PRO A 18 -10.61 3.45 -0.65
CA PRO A 18 -10.53 4.15 0.62
C PRO A 18 -10.27 5.66 0.45
N ILE A 19 -11.17 6.36 -0.25
CA ILE A 19 -11.02 7.79 -0.56
C ILE A 19 -10.99 8.65 0.70
N LYS A 20 -11.72 8.27 1.76
CA LYS A 20 -11.72 9.03 3.02
C LYS A 20 -10.33 9.13 3.67
N THR A 21 -9.48 8.11 3.50
CA THR A 21 -8.17 8.03 4.17
C THR A 21 -7.00 8.24 3.22
N ALA A 22 -7.17 7.98 1.91
CA ALA A 22 -6.07 7.98 0.95
C ALA A 22 -6.37 8.77 -0.34
N LYS A 23 -7.30 9.74 -0.31
CA LYS A 23 -7.72 10.52 -1.51
C LYS A 23 -6.55 11.01 -2.35
N ASN A 24 -5.57 11.68 -1.74
CA ASN A 24 -4.47 12.32 -2.46
C ASN A 24 -3.56 11.28 -3.14
N LEU A 25 -3.22 10.20 -2.43
CA LEU A 25 -2.41 9.11 -2.96
C LEU A 25 -3.10 8.45 -4.16
N ILE A 26 -4.38 8.10 -3.99
CA ILE A 26 -5.19 7.49 -5.04
C ILE A 26 -5.35 8.44 -6.23
N THR A 27 -5.53 9.74 -6.00
CA THR A 27 -5.64 10.76 -7.07
C THR A 27 -4.38 10.81 -7.92
N ASN A 28 -3.20 10.81 -7.31
CA ASN A 28 -1.94 10.88 -8.05
C ASN A 28 -1.73 9.64 -8.93
N ILE A 29 -2.01 8.46 -8.40
CA ILE A 29 -1.85 7.20 -9.13
C ILE A 29 -2.93 7.04 -10.20
N ALA A 30 -4.17 7.45 -9.92
CA ALA A 30 -5.25 7.46 -10.89
C ALA A 30 -4.91 8.36 -12.10
N LYS A 31 -4.36 9.56 -11.85
CA LYS A 31 -3.89 10.44 -12.92
C LYS A 31 -2.77 9.80 -13.76
N GLN A 32 -1.85 9.07 -13.13
CA GLN A 32 -0.81 8.34 -13.86
C GLN A 32 -1.40 7.22 -14.72
N ALA A 33 -2.35 6.44 -14.18
CA ALA A 33 -3.05 5.39 -14.92
C ALA A 33 -3.81 5.97 -16.14
N ILE A 34 -4.51 7.10 -15.95
CA ILE A 34 -5.20 7.83 -17.02
C ILE A 34 -4.21 8.35 -18.07
N SER A 35 -3.08 8.92 -17.66
CA SER A 35 -2.06 9.41 -18.61
C SER A 35 -1.51 8.28 -19.49
N ASN A 36 -1.35 7.08 -18.95
CA ASN A 36 -0.97 5.90 -19.73
C ASN A 36 -2.11 5.40 -20.63
N HIS A 37 -3.36 5.45 -20.14
CA HIS A 37 -4.55 5.14 -20.94
C HIS A 37 -4.68 6.03 -22.16
N GLN A 38 -4.47 7.34 -22.01
CA GLN A 38 -4.44 8.31 -23.10
C GLN A 38 -3.37 8.02 -24.17
N LYS A 39 -2.32 7.26 -23.83
CA LYS A 39 -1.28 6.80 -24.77
C LYS A 39 -1.67 5.49 -25.47
N GLY A 40 -2.90 5.00 -25.30
CA GLY A 40 -3.40 3.77 -25.90
C GLY A 40 -3.12 2.50 -25.09
N VAL A 41 -2.64 2.61 -23.85
CA VAL A 41 -2.35 1.44 -23.00
C VAL A 41 -3.57 1.10 -22.15
N LYS A 42 -4.04 -0.15 -22.17
CA LYS A 42 -5.05 -0.60 -21.20
C LYS A 42 -4.40 -0.68 -19.82
N ILE A 43 -4.93 0.06 -18.85
CA ILE A 43 -4.38 0.08 -17.49
C ILE A 43 -5.47 -0.29 -16.49
N SER A 44 -5.19 -1.27 -15.64
CA SER A 44 -5.96 -1.55 -14.42
C SER A 44 -5.23 -1.02 -13.20
N LEU A 45 -5.96 -0.35 -12.31
CA LEU A 45 -5.50 0.06 -10.99
C LEU A 45 -6.23 -0.76 -9.92
N THR A 46 -5.49 -1.49 -9.12
CA THR A 46 -6.00 -2.18 -7.93
C THR A 46 -5.67 -1.35 -6.70
N VAL A 47 -6.69 -0.93 -5.95
CA VAL A 47 -6.52 -0.31 -4.64
C VAL A 47 -7.17 -1.21 -3.61
N SER A 48 -6.36 -1.66 -2.64
CA SER A 48 -6.76 -2.71 -1.69
C SER A 48 -7.22 -3.98 -2.44
N ASP A 49 -8.50 -4.34 -2.36
CA ASP A 49 -9.05 -5.57 -2.94
C ASP A 49 -9.89 -5.31 -4.20
N VAL A 50 -9.97 -4.06 -4.68
CA VAL A 50 -10.85 -3.70 -5.81
C VAL A 50 -10.03 -3.17 -6.98
N THR A 51 -10.17 -3.87 -8.11
CA THR A 51 -9.55 -3.52 -9.37
C THR A 51 -10.50 -2.71 -10.23
N GLY A 52 -10.01 -1.58 -10.75
CA GLY A 52 -10.71 -0.75 -11.73
C GLY A 52 -9.90 -0.64 -13.02
N LEU A 53 -10.53 -0.91 -14.16
CA LEU A 53 -9.99 -0.63 -15.49
C LEU A 53 -10.29 0.83 -15.85
N VAL A 54 -9.27 1.56 -16.32
CA VAL A 54 -9.48 2.93 -16.84
C VAL A 54 -10.25 2.85 -18.16
N ILE A 55 -11.38 3.56 -18.22
CA ILE A 55 -12.13 3.80 -19.46
C ILE A 55 -12.58 5.26 -19.52
N ASP A 56 -12.82 5.75 -20.73
CA ASP A 56 -13.52 7.02 -20.95
C ASP A 56 -14.92 6.95 -20.35
N ASN A 57 -15.36 8.05 -19.73
CA ASN A 57 -16.71 8.13 -19.19
C ASN A 57 -17.70 8.48 -20.31
N GLU A 58 -18.40 7.50 -20.87
CA GLU A 58 -19.39 7.74 -21.93
C GLU A 58 -20.60 8.58 -21.46
N ASN A 59 -20.85 8.63 -20.15
CA ASN A 59 -22.01 9.28 -19.55
C ASN A 59 -21.69 10.63 -18.88
N GLY A 60 -20.48 11.17 -19.09
CA GLY A 60 -20.06 12.44 -18.48
C GLY A 60 -18.62 12.83 -18.82
N PRO A 61 -18.10 13.93 -18.28
CA PRO A 61 -16.72 14.32 -18.52
C PRO A 61 -15.73 13.38 -17.82
N GLY A 62 -14.57 13.18 -18.44
CA GLY A 62 -13.39 12.55 -17.85
C GLY A 62 -13.39 11.01 -17.91
N TYR A 63 -13.00 10.38 -16.81
CA TYR A 63 -12.66 8.96 -16.74
C TYR A 63 -13.37 8.23 -15.62
N ILE A 64 -13.64 6.94 -15.83
CA ILE A 64 -14.16 6.05 -14.80
C ILE A 64 -13.27 4.82 -14.69
N PHE A 65 -12.96 4.44 -13.44
CA PHE A 65 -12.33 3.18 -13.11
C PHE A 65 -13.41 2.11 -12.97
N LYS A 66 -13.78 1.48 -14.10
CA LYS A 66 -14.83 0.45 -14.14
C LYS A 66 -14.35 -0.80 -13.43
N LYS A 67 -15.14 -1.31 -12.47
CA LYS A 67 -14.78 -2.50 -11.70
C LYS A 67 -14.65 -3.72 -12.63
N ILE A 68 -13.56 -4.46 -12.47
CA ILE A 68 -13.29 -5.71 -13.21
C ILE A 68 -12.88 -6.81 -12.23
N GLU A 69 -13.26 -8.05 -12.54
CA GLU A 69 -12.91 -9.22 -11.73
C GLU A 69 -11.63 -9.92 -12.20
N GLU A 70 -11.31 -9.79 -13.49
CA GLU A 70 -10.18 -10.42 -14.16
C GLU A 70 -9.37 -9.38 -14.95
N ILE A 71 -8.05 -9.55 -14.95
CA ILE A 71 -7.11 -8.68 -15.68
C ILE A 71 -6.57 -9.49 -16.85
N HIS A 72 -6.80 -9.01 -18.07
CA HIS A 72 -6.26 -9.63 -19.28
C HIS A 72 -4.75 -9.39 -19.41
N GLU A 73 -4.04 -10.30 -20.08
CA GLU A 73 -2.58 -10.23 -20.25
C GLU A 73 -2.08 -8.99 -21.01
N ASP A 74 -2.94 -8.40 -21.85
CA ASP A 74 -2.64 -7.18 -22.60
C ASP A 74 -2.80 -5.89 -21.77
N THR A 75 -3.26 -6.02 -20.52
CA THR A 75 -3.55 -4.90 -19.63
C THR A 75 -2.38 -4.67 -18.67
N GLY A 76 -1.81 -3.46 -18.72
CA GLY A 76 -0.84 -3.00 -17.74
C GLY A 76 -1.49 -2.86 -16.37
N ARG A 77 -0.76 -3.24 -15.33
CA ARG A 77 -1.32 -3.40 -13.99
C ARG A 77 -0.55 -2.56 -12.99
N ILE A 78 -1.29 -1.78 -12.20
CA ILE A 78 -0.76 -1.01 -11.07
C ILE A 78 -1.50 -1.46 -9.82
N ASP A 79 -0.77 -1.93 -8.82
CA ASP A 79 -1.34 -2.26 -7.52
C ASP A 79 -0.86 -1.27 -6.48
N LEU A 80 -1.78 -0.64 -5.76
CA LEU A 80 -1.49 0.21 -4.63
C LEU A 80 -1.88 -0.50 -3.33
N LEU A 81 -0.87 -0.83 -2.52
CA LEU A 81 -1.08 -1.37 -1.18
C LEU A 81 -0.99 -0.27 -0.14
N ILE A 82 -2.08 -0.11 0.61
CA ILE A 82 -2.21 0.87 1.68
C ILE A 82 -2.16 0.12 3.01
N PRO A 83 -1.39 0.60 4.01
CA PRO A 83 -1.32 -0.06 5.29
C PRO A 83 -2.68 0.04 5.98
N VAL A 84 -3.17 -1.10 6.48
CA VAL A 84 -4.41 -1.15 7.27
C VAL A 84 -4.17 -0.65 8.70
N ARG A 85 -2.92 -0.71 9.15
CA ARG A 85 -2.49 -0.30 10.48
C ARG A 85 -1.00 0.08 10.45
N THR A 86 -0.67 1.14 11.18
CA THR A 86 0.70 1.53 11.46
C THR A 86 0.83 1.76 12.96
N ASP A 87 1.77 1.07 13.60
CA ASP A 87 2.07 1.19 15.02
C ASP A 87 3.51 1.66 15.21
N ILE A 88 3.73 2.50 16.21
CA ILE A 88 5.06 2.82 16.70
C ILE A 88 5.35 1.90 17.88
N ILE A 89 6.40 1.10 17.78
CA ILE A 89 6.87 0.20 18.83
C ILE A 89 8.10 0.84 19.45
N MET A 90 7.99 1.14 20.75
CA MET A 90 9.11 1.58 21.57
C MET A 90 9.90 0.35 22.04
N PRO A 91 11.23 0.44 22.23
CA PRO A 91 11.92 -0.48 23.12
C PRO A 91 11.24 -0.41 24.49
N GLU A 92 11.07 -1.54 25.17
CA GLU A 92 10.51 -1.55 26.52
C GLU A 92 11.29 -0.55 27.39
N PRO A 93 10.63 0.41 28.05
CA PRO A 93 11.29 1.17 29.08
C PRO A 93 11.59 0.20 30.23
N ASN A 94 12.78 0.33 30.84
CA ASN A 94 12.96 -0.13 32.20
C ASN A 94 11.73 0.32 33.03
N LEU A 95 11.03 -0.67 33.60
CA LEU A 95 9.91 -0.57 34.54
C LEU A 95 9.78 0.84 35.15
N LEU A 96 8.78 1.64 34.73
CA LEU A 96 8.13 2.74 35.50
C LEU A 96 7.36 3.81 34.67
N ALA A 97 7.26 3.74 33.34
CA ALA A 97 6.48 4.73 32.56
C ALA A 97 5.09 4.21 32.13
N PRO A 98 4.03 5.06 32.14
CA PRO A 98 2.67 4.62 31.82
C PRO A 98 2.59 4.19 30.36
N THR A 99 1.96 3.04 30.15
CA THR A 99 1.64 2.41 28.87
C THR A 99 1.19 3.43 27.83
N GLY A 100 2.01 3.59 26.78
CA GLY A 100 1.81 4.56 25.71
C GLY A 100 0.44 4.43 25.07
N SER A 101 -0.34 5.51 25.12
CA SER A 101 -1.68 5.56 24.56
C SER A 101 -1.66 5.29 23.04
N HIS A 102 -2.36 4.25 22.62
CA HIS A 102 -2.60 3.92 21.22
C HIS A 102 -3.60 4.91 20.61
N ARG A 103 -3.11 6.07 20.15
CA ARG A 103 -3.88 6.94 19.26
C ARG A 103 -3.46 6.69 17.82
N SER A 104 -4.38 6.14 17.04
CA SER A 104 -4.34 6.15 15.57
C SER A 104 -4.31 7.61 15.12
N GLU A 105 -3.12 8.13 14.85
CA GLU A 105 -2.92 9.45 14.28
C GLU A 105 -2.66 9.34 12.78
N ILE A 106 -3.01 10.40 12.05
CA ILE A 106 -2.81 10.48 10.61
C ILE A 106 -1.29 10.51 10.34
N VAL A 107 -0.77 9.35 9.99
CA VAL A 107 0.63 9.09 9.67
C VAL A 107 0.93 9.72 8.31
N SER A 108 2.06 10.43 8.17
CA SER A 108 2.52 10.88 6.86
C SER A 108 2.91 9.68 6.02
N ILE A 109 2.44 9.62 4.77
CA ILE A 109 2.60 8.47 3.87
C ILE A 109 3.08 8.95 2.51
N ASP A 110 4.05 8.24 1.95
CA ASP A 110 4.51 8.40 0.58
C ASP A 110 4.31 7.11 -0.23
N VAL A 111 4.24 7.22 -1.55
CA VAL A 111 4.09 6.08 -2.47
C VAL A 111 5.45 5.68 -3.00
N ARG A 112 5.88 4.48 -2.66
CA ARG A 112 7.19 3.94 -2.98
C ARG A 112 7.08 2.69 -3.86
N TYR A 113 7.79 2.71 -4.98
CA TYR A 113 7.97 1.54 -5.86
C TYR A 113 9.23 0.73 -5.49
N ASP A 114 10.16 1.37 -4.80
CA ASP A 114 11.45 0.82 -4.39
C ASP A 114 11.37 0.08 -3.04
N HIS A 115 10.20 0.13 -2.37
CA HIS A 115 9.97 -0.46 -1.06
C HIS A 115 10.25 -1.97 -1.05
N PRO A 116 10.82 -2.54 0.04
CA PRO A 116 11.09 -3.98 0.11
C PRO A 116 9.87 -4.87 -0.18
N ILE A 117 8.69 -4.47 0.29
CA ILE A 117 7.43 -5.16 -0.04
C ILE A 117 7.10 -5.08 -1.54
N SER A 118 7.29 -3.92 -2.20
CA SER A 118 7.10 -3.79 -3.66
C SER A 118 7.95 -4.83 -4.38
N ARG A 119 9.26 -4.83 -4.11
CA ARG A 119 10.24 -5.73 -4.74
C ARG A 119 9.94 -7.20 -4.49
N MET A 120 9.40 -7.49 -3.31
CA MET A 120 8.98 -8.84 -2.96
C MET A 120 7.77 -9.29 -3.78
N LEU A 121 6.81 -8.41 -4.05
CA LEU A 121 5.53 -8.72 -4.68
C LEU A 121 5.53 -8.55 -6.21
N VAL A 122 6.56 -7.98 -6.83
CA VAL A 122 6.62 -7.84 -8.30
C VAL A 122 6.58 -9.24 -8.94
N PRO A 123 5.57 -9.56 -9.77
CA PRO A 123 5.57 -10.81 -10.51
C PRO A 123 6.51 -10.73 -11.71
N LYS A 124 6.66 -11.85 -12.44
CA LYS A 124 7.55 -11.95 -13.60
C LYS A 124 7.16 -11.08 -14.81
N SER A 125 6.01 -10.39 -14.77
CA SER A 125 5.54 -9.56 -15.88
C SER A 125 6.17 -8.16 -15.83
N ASP A 126 6.69 -7.71 -16.96
CA ASP A 126 7.21 -6.36 -17.19
C ASP A 126 6.11 -5.28 -17.16
N ARG A 127 4.84 -5.68 -17.20
CA ARG A 127 3.67 -4.79 -17.23
C ARG A 127 2.96 -4.65 -15.89
N HIS A 128 3.51 -5.19 -14.80
CA HIS A 128 2.94 -5.05 -13.45
C HIS A 128 3.87 -4.28 -12.52
N VAL A 129 3.34 -3.19 -11.96
CA VAL A 129 4.00 -2.40 -10.91
C VAL A 129 3.23 -2.53 -9.59
N VAL A 130 3.98 -2.79 -8.51
CA VAL A 130 3.45 -2.77 -7.13
C VAL A 130 3.95 -1.53 -6.41
N LEU A 131 3.04 -0.66 -6.03
CA LEU A 131 3.27 0.56 -5.28
C LEU A 131 2.86 0.35 -3.82
N ILE A 132 3.72 0.76 -2.89
CA ILE A 132 3.45 0.69 -1.46
C ILE A 132 3.25 2.10 -0.94
N ALA A 133 2.12 2.34 -0.28
CA ALA A 133 1.96 3.50 0.56
C ALA A 133 2.73 3.23 1.87
N ALA A 134 3.94 3.77 1.96
CA ALA A 134 4.85 3.57 3.09
C ALA A 134 4.82 4.82 3.98
N PRO A 135 4.65 4.68 5.30
CA PRO A 135 4.75 5.85 6.16
C PRO A 135 6.19 6.37 6.25
N ILE A 136 6.33 7.68 6.36
CA ILE A 136 7.63 8.37 6.42
C ILE A 136 8.08 8.41 7.89
N ILE A 137 8.98 7.50 8.27
CA ILE A 137 9.33 7.26 9.69
C ILE A 137 9.81 8.53 10.40
N GLU A 138 10.60 9.38 9.74
CA GLU A 138 11.10 10.65 10.27
C GLU A 138 9.95 11.58 10.66
N GLU A 139 9.00 11.80 9.75
CA GLU A 139 7.85 12.68 10.00
C GLU A 139 6.92 12.12 11.08
N VAL A 140 6.83 10.79 11.17
CA VAL A 140 6.03 10.12 12.20
C VAL A 140 6.63 10.32 13.58
N LEU A 141 7.94 10.12 13.71
CA LEU A 141 8.68 10.32 14.95
C LEU A 141 8.66 11.80 15.36
N GLU A 142 8.85 12.71 14.40
CA GLU A 142 8.80 14.16 14.66
C GLU A 142 7.42 14.58 15.21
N LYS A 143 6.32 14.10 14.62
CA LYS A 143 4.95 14.36 15.11
C LYS A 143 4.72 13.81 16.52
N LYS A 144 5.44 12.76 16.92
CA LYS A 144 5.42 12.22 18.28
C LYS A 144 6.36 12.96 19.25
N GLY A 145 7.09 13.97 18.78
CA GLY A 145 8.05 14.73 19.57
C GLY A 145 9.37 14.00 19.81
N VAL A 146 9.64 12.91 19.06
CA VAL A 146 10.89 12.15 19.12
C VAL A 146 11.89 12.82 18.16
N ARG A 147 12.98 13.38 18.68
CA ARG A 147 13.89 14.24 17.91
C ARG A 147 15.38 14.04 18.21
N GLY A 148 15.73 13.33 19.27
CA GLY A 148 17.11 13.02 19.62
C GLY A 148 17.53 11.62 19.14
N TYR A 149 18.68 11.15 19.63
CA TYR A 149 19.23 9.84 19.29
C TYR A 149 18.29 8.67 19.64
N GLU A 150 17.34 8.88 20.55
CA GLU A 150 16.31 7.89 20.86
C GLU A 150 15.49 7.49 19.62
N MET A 151 15.42 8.32 18.57
CA MET A 151 14.68 8.03 17.33
C MET A 151 15.13 6.74 16.65
N TYR A 152 16.40 6.34 16.83
CA TYR A 152 16.96 5.11 16.26
C TYR A 152 16.49 3.84 16.98
N ASP A 153 15.93 3.98 18.18
CA ASP A 153 15.43 2.86 18.96
C ASP A 153 13.96 2.52 18.63
N TYR A 154 13.25 3.44 17.96
CA TYR A 154 11.86 3.24 17.57
C TYR A 154 11.74 2.33 16.35
N THR A 155 10.73 1.46 16.39
CA THR A 155 10.34 0.65 15.23
C THR A 155 8.97 1.07 14.74
N LEU A 156 8.86 1.36 13.44
CA LEU A 156 7.57 1.58 12.81
C LEU A 156 7.09 0.25 12.22
N ARG A 157 5.99 -0.27 12.75
CA ARG A 157 5.35 -1.49 12.26
C ARG A 157 4.18 -1.13 11.35
N SER A 158 4.29 -1.43 10.07
CA SER A 158 3.21 -1.28 9.10
C SER A 158 2.63 -2.63 8.71
N THR A 159 1.31 -2.76 8.79
CA THR A 159 0.57 -3.96 8.44
C THR A 159 -0.19 -3.73 7.16
N TYR A 160 0.05 -4.57 6.16
CA TYR A 160 -0.61 -4.58 4.86
C TYR A 160 -1.46 -5.84 4.73
N THR A 161 -2.56 -5.72 3.99
CA THR A 161 -3.40 -6.85 3.62
C THR A 161 -3.37 -6.99 2.10
N ILE A 162 -3.18 -8.22 1.62
CA ILE A 162 -3.21 -8.53 0.20
C ILE A 162 -4.11 -9.73 -0.08
N ASN A 163 -4.76 -9.73 -1.24
CA ASN A 163 -5.57 -10.84 -1.75
C ASN A 163 -4.74 -11.75 -2.66
N ASN A 164 -4.89 -13.08 -2.53
CA ASN A 164 -4.01 -14.09 -3.13
C ASN A 164 -4.06 -14.16 -4.65
N LYS A 165 -5.13 -13.65 -5.30
CA LYS A 165 -5.40 -13.90 -6.72
C LYS A 165 -4.22 -13.52 -7.62
N SER A 166 -3.35 -12.64 -7.12
CA SER A 166 -2.26 -12.02 -7.87
C SER A 166 -0.85 -12.33 -7.39
N TYR A 167 -0.71 -12.93 -6.20
CA TYR A 167 0.59 -13.03 -5.51
C TYR A 167 0.92 -14.44 -4.99
N ASN A 168 0.03 -15.42 -5.19
CA ASN A 168 0.14 -16.76 -4.58
C ASN A 168 1.49 -17.45 -4.82
N ASP A 169 2.01 -17.43 -6.05
CA ASP A 169 3.27 -18.11 -6.38
C ASP A 169 4.47 -17.43 -5.74
N VAL A 170 4.45 -16.09 -5.72
CA VAL A 170 5.48 -15.26 -5.10
C VAL A 170 5.52 -15.48 -3.59
N LEU A 171 4.37 -15.47 -2.93
CA LEU A 171 4.25 -15.67 -1.49
C LEU A 171 4.64 -17.10 -1.07
N LYS A 172 4.23 -18.12 -1.84
CA LYS A 172 4.60 -19.52 -1.59
C LYS A 172 6.12 -19.74 -1.70
N GLN A 173 6.77 -19.15 -2.71
CA GLN A 173 8.22 -19.25 -2.88
C GLN A 173 9.01 -18.54 -1.76
N LYS A 174 8.52 -17.38 -1.31
CA LYS A 174 9.17 -16.61 -0.24
C LYS A 174 9.04 -17.28 1.13
N LEU A 175 7.94 -17.97 1.41
CA LEU A 175 7.79 -18.79 2.62
C LEU A 175 8.80 -19.95 2.69
N SER A 176 9.17 -20.55 1.56
CA SER A 176 10.17 -21.63 1.53
C SER A 176 11.62 -21.17 1.74
N SER A 177 11.88 -19.85 1.82
CA SER A 177 13.25 -19.30 1.80
C SER A 177 13.63 -18.41 3.00
N SER A 178 12.78 -18.22 4.01
CA SER A 178 13.12 -17.35 5.13
C SER A 178 13.94 -18.06 6.22
N SER A 179 15.26 -17.89 6.18
CA SER A 179 16.12 -17.85 7.37
C SER A 179 16.31 -16.38 7.80
N GLN A 180 16.15 -16.11 9.09
CA GLN A 180 16.28 -14.78 9.69
C GLN A 180 17.74 -14.31 9.71
N SER A 181 18.01 -13.05 9.34
CA SER A 181 18.82 -12.10 10.14
C SER A 181 19.07 -10.81 9.35
N GLY A 182 18.73 -9.67 9.99
CA GLY A 182 18.89 -8.31 9.47
C GLY A 182 17.58 -7.52 9.45
N HIS A 183 17.54 -6.39 10.16
CA HIS A 183 16.49 -5.37 10.02
C HIS A 183 16.78 -4.51 8.78
N PRO A 184 15.75 -4.01 8.05
CA PRO A 184 14.31 -4.12 8.29
C PRO A 184 13.76 -5.54 8.07
N SER A 185 12.74 -5.93 8.85
CA SER A 185 12.18 -7.29 8.79
C SER A 185 10.79 -7.31 8.16
N ILE A 186 10.54 -8.29 7.29
CA ILE A 186 9.25 -8.58 6.69
C ILE A 186 8.77 -9.91 7.25
N SER A 187 7.57 -9.96 7.82
CA SER A 187 6.86 -11.21 8.11
C SER A 187 5.58 -11.31 7.28
N ILE A 188 5.22 -12.54 6.92
CA ILE A 188 4.08 -12.83 6.05
C ILE A 188 3.27 -13.93 6.71
N GLU A 189 1.97 -13.71 6.85
CA GLU A 189 1.05 -14.67 7.47
C GLU A 189 -0.19 -14.86 6.60
N ARG A 190 -0.61 -16.11 6.43
CA ARG A 190 -1.87 -16.43 5.76
C ARG A 190 -3.00 -16.40 6.78
N ILE A 191 -3.97 -15.51 6.58
CA ILE A 191 -5.14 -15.36 7.47
C ILE A 191 -6.44 -15.89 6.88
N GLY A 192 -6.41 -16.39 5.65
CA GLY A 192 -7.56 -17.02 4.99
C GLY A 192 -7.17 -17.71 3.69
N THR A 193 -8.15 -18.31 3.02
CA THR A 193 -7.93 -19.01 1.73
C THR A 193 -7.22 -18.10 0.73
N ASP A 194 -7.70 -16.86 0.60
CA ASP A 194 -7.17 -15.91 -0.38
C ASP A 194 -6.67 -14.60 0.25
N LYS A 195 -6.30 -14.62 1.53
CA LYS A 195 -5.93 -13.38 2.24
C LYS A 195 -4.65 -13.55 3.04
N TRP A 196 -3.75 -12.60 2.87
CA TRP A 196 -2.45 -12.57 3.51
C TRP A 196 -2.24 -11.23 4.22
N ILE A 197 -1.52 -11.30 5.33
CA ILE A 197 -0.98 -10.15 6.04
C ILE A 197 0.52 -10.08 5.76
N ILE A 198 1.01 -8.88 5.45
CA ILE A 198 2.44 -8.58 5.43
C ILE A 198 2.68 -7.55 6.52
N VAL A 199 3.57 -7.87 7.45
CA VAL A 199 4.05 -6.94 8.48
C VAL A 199 5.46 -6.52 8.12
N TYR A 200 5.69 -5.23 8.07
CA TYR A 200 7.00 -4.64 7.84
C TYR A 200 7.41 -3.81 9.05
N ASN A 201 8.58 -4.10 9.58
CA ASN A 201 9.18 -3.37 10.69
C ASN A 201 10.32 -2.51 10.16
N ASP A 202 10.09 -1.21 10.10
CA ASP A 202 11.04 -0.21 9.65
C ASP A 202 11.73 0.48 10.83
N ARG A 203 12.97 0.93 10.62
CA ARG A 203 13.77 1.66 11.61
C ARG A 203 14.67 2.67 10.92
N LEU A 204 14.95 3.78 11.59
CA LEU A 204 16.03 4.67 11.19
C LEU A 204 17.37 3.95 11.34
N SER A 205 18.25 4.10 10.35
CA SER A 205 19.61 3.55 10.42
C SER A 205 20.53 4.51 11.17
N GLN A 206 21.26 4.01 12.16
CA GLN A 206 22.38 4.73 12.76
C GLN A 206 23.52 4.75 11.72
N HIS A 207 23.78 5.93 11.15
CA HIS A 207 24.94 6.15 10.27
C HIS A 207 26.11 6.71 11.06
#